data_AF-A0A9E6JS93-F1
#
_entry.id   AF-A0A9E6JS93-F1
#
_cell.length_a   1.000
_cell.length_b   1.000
_cell.length_c   1.000
_cell.angle_alpha   90.00
_cell.angle_beta   90.00
_cell.angle_gamma   90.00
#
_symmetry.space_group_name_H-M   'P 1'
#
loop_
_entity.id
_entity.type
_entity.pdbx_description
1 polymer ?
#
loop_
_entity_poly.entity_id
_entity_poly.type
_entity_poly.pdbx_seq_one_letter_code
_entity_poly.pdbx_strand_id
1 'polypeptide(L)' 'YHHDHFIAEVDVFQDGLKGLVLIDFEFENDVEKEIFSVPDFCLADVTAEVFIAGGVLAGKSYNDIEKELEKFSYKKLSL' A
#
# COMPACT_ATOMS: atom_id res chain seq x y z
N TYR A 1 0.79 -9.55 -9.21
CA TYR A 1 -0.57 -10.06 -9.41
C TYR A 1 -1.17 -9.32 -10.60
N HIS A 2 -1.80 -10.00 -11.56
CA HIS A 2 -2.49 -9.30 -12.64
C HIS A 2 -3.91 -8.96 -12.16
N HIS A 3 -4.21 -7.66 -12.08
CA HIS A 3 -5.57 -7.17 -11.89
C HIS A 3 -6.02 -6.54 -13.20
N ASP A 4 -6.93 -7.20 -13.91
CA ASP A 4 -7.25 -6.91 -15.31
C ASP A 4 -6.00 -6.91 -16.20
N HIS A 5 -5.59 -5.73 -16.70
CA HIS A 5 -4.38 -5.54 -17.48
C HIS A 5 -3.23 -4.89 -16.69
N PHE A 6 -3.47 -4.48 -15.44
CA PHE A 6 -2.48 -3.83 -14.60
C PHE A 6 -1.66 -4.85 -13.82
N ILE A 7 -0.38 -4.54 -13.63
CA ILE A 7 0.51 -5.31 -12.76
C ILE A 7 0.42 -4.69 -11.36
N ALA A 8 0.00 -5.50 -10.40
CA ALA A 8 -0.01 -5.14 -8.98
C ALA A 8 1.14 -5.84 -8.25
N GLU A 9 2.00 -5.08 -7.58
CA GLU A 9 2.98 -5.57 -6.63
C GLU A 9 2.34 -5.59 -5.23
N VAL A 10 2.36 -6.74 -4.56
CA VAL A 10 1.74 -6.91 -3.24
C VAL A 10 2.84 -7.16 -2.22
N ASP A 11 3.16 -6.13 -1.46
CA ASP A 11 4.20 -6.16 -0.43
C ASP A 11 3.61 -6.57 0.91
N VAL A 12 3.99 -7.76 1.37
CA VAL A 12 3.61 -8.27 2.70
C VAL A 12 4.78 -8.09 3.65
N PHE A 13 4.73 -7.01 4.44
CA PHE A 13 5.81 -6.63 5.33
C PHE A 13 5.99 -7.63 6.49
N GLN A 14 7.26 -7.83 6.87
CA GLN A 14 7.67 -8.75 7.94
C GLN A 14 8.30 -7.99 9.11
N ASP A 15 8.69 -8.74 10.15
CA ASP A 15 9.38 -8.25 11.35
C ASP A 15 8.70 -7.03 11.99
N GLY A 16 9.42 -5.91 12.11
CA GLY A 16 8.92 -4.70 12.75
C GLY A 16 7.62 -4.18 12.14
N LEU A 17 7.40 -4.41 10.85
CA LEU A 17 6.23 -3.96 10.09
C LEU A 17 5.19 -5.08 9.87
N LYS A 18 5.34 -6.23 10.54
CA LYS A 18 4.40 -7.35 10.41
C LYS A 18 2.95 -6.90 10.62
N GLY A 19 2.10 -7.21 9.65
CA GLY A 19 0.68 -6.84 9.61
C GLY A 19 0.36 -5.63 8.73
N LEU A 20 1.37 -5.01 8.11
CA LEU A 20 1.24 -4.06 7.01
C LEU A 20 1.27 -4.78 5.65
N VAL A 21 0.35 -4.41 4.76
CA VAL A 21 0.36 -4.81 3.35
C VAL A 21 0.18 -3.57 2.49
N LEU A 22 1.01 -3.42 1.46
CA LEU A 22 0.86 -2.39 0.44
C LEU A 22 0.65 -3.03 -0.93
N ILE A 23 -0.10 -2.33 -1.77
CA ILE A 23 -0.33 -2.75 -3.15
C ILE A 23 0.01 -1.57 -4.04
N ASP A 24 1.06 -1.71 -4.85
CA ASP A 24 1.43 -0.73 -5.85
C ASP A 24 0.99 -1.24 -7.23
N PHE A 25 0.39 -0.35 -8.03
CA PHE A 25 -0.04 -0.66 -9.40
C PHE A 25 0.90 0.03 -10.39
N GLU A 26 1.42 -0.74 -11.33
CA GLU A 26 2.28 -0.23 -12.40
C GLU A 26 1.45 0.11 -13.64
N PHE A 27 1.81 1.23 -14.29
CA PHE A 27 1.18 1.73 -15.50
C PHE A 27 2.26 2.00 -16.55
N GLU A 28 2.02 1.60 -17.80
CA GLU A 28 2.97 1.86 -18.88
C GLU A 28 2.97 3.33 -19.33
N ASN A 29 1.84 4.02 -19.12
CA ASN A 29 1.63 5.40 -19.56
C ASN A 29 0.58 6.13 -18.70
N ASP A 30 0.50 7.44 -18.87
CA ASP A 30 -0.43 8.28 -18.11
C ASP A 30 -1.90 7.98 -18.41
N VAL A 31 -2.24 7.51 -19.63
CA VAL A 31 -3.63 7.19 -19.99
C VAL A 31 -4.14 6.00 -19.17
N GLU A 32 -3.33 4.96 -19.03
CA GLU A 32 -3.62 3.80 -18.18
C GLU A 32 -3.85 4.19 -16.72
N LYS A 33 -3.00 5.08 -16.20
CA LYS A 33 -3.16 5.63 -14.84
C LYS A 33 -4.44 6.43 -14.68
N GLU A 34 -4.82 7.25 -15.66
CA GLU A 34 -6.02 8.09 -15.61
C GLU A 34 -7.32 7.28 -15.65
N ILE A 35 -7.33 6.14 -16.36
CA ILE A 35 -8.51 5.27 -16.45
C ILE A 35 -8.56 4.20 -15.34
N PHE A 36 -7.49 4.09 -14.54
CA PHE A 36 -7.41 3.10 -13.47
C PHE A 36 -8.51 3.32 -12.44
N SER A 37 -9.18 2.23 -12.08
CA SER A 37 -10.16 2.20 -10.99
C SER A 37 -9.62 1.34 -9.87
N VAL A 38 -9.52 1.91 -8.68
CA VAL A 38 -9.02 1.19 -7.50
C VAL A 38 -9.91 -0.02 -7.22
N PRO A 39 -9.35 -1.23 -7.09
CA PRO A 39 -10.15 -2.42 -6.86
C PRO A 39 -10.77 -2.44 -5.45
N ASP A 40 -11.94 -3.06 -5.29
CA ASP A 40 -12.67 -3.11 -4.00
C ASP A 40 -11.91 -3.80 -2.86
N PHE A 41 -10.87 -4.58 -3.18
CA PHE A 41 -10.01 -5.21 -2.16
C PHE A 41 -8.94 -4.25 -1.60
N CYS A 42 -8.67 -3.13 -2.27
CA CYS A 42 -7.79 -2.09 -1.77
C CYS A 42 -8.55 -1.25 -0.72
N LEU A 43 -7.94 -1.08 0.45
CA LEU A 43 -8.60 -0.43 1.58
C LEU A 43 -8.64 1.10 1.47
N ALA A 44 -7.52 1.70 1.07
CA ALA A 44 -7.37 3.13 0.93
C ALA A 44 -6.30 3.46 -0.11
N ASP A 45 -6.51 4.56 -0.85
CA ASP A 45 -5.48 5.15 -1.69
C ASP A 45 -4.50 5.95 -0.82
N VAL A 46 -3.23 5.52 -0.84
CA VAL A 46 -2.13 6.13 -0.09
C VAL A 46 -1.05 6.70 -1.02
N THR A 47 -1.33 6.88 -2.31
CA THR A 47 -0.37 7.33 -3.32
C THR A 47 0.34 8.64 -2.96
N ALA A 48 -0.35 9.56 -2.26
CA ALA A 48 0.19 10.85 -1.86
C ALA A 48 0.82 10.87 -0.45
N GLU A 49 0.82 9.74 0.26
CA GLU A 49 1.19 9.69 1.67
C GLU A 49 2.68 9.41 1.85
N VAL A 50 3.43 10.44 2.25
CA VAL A 50 4.91 10.35 2.36
C VAL A 50 5.35 9.34 3.42
N PHE A 51 4.56 9.12 4.48
CA PHE A 51 4.94 8.24 5.59
C PHE A 51 5.06 6.76 5.18
N ILE A 52 4.39 6.37 4.09
CA ILE A 52 4.32 4.98 3.61
C ILE A 52 5.34 4.69 2.51
N ALA A 53 6.08 5.69 2.03
CA ALA A 53 7.12 5.49 1.03
C ALA A 53 8.18 4.49 1.53
N GLY A 54 8.62 3.57 0.66
CA GLY A 54 9.53 2.47 1.06
C GLY A 54 10.83 2.94 1.74
N GLY A 55 11.42 4.04 1.27
CA GLY A 55 12.61 4.64 1.90
C GLY A 55 12.36 5.23 3.29
N VAL A 56 11.12 5.64 3.58
CA VAL A 56 10.69 6.15 4.90
C VAL A 56 10.36 5.01 5.84
N LEU A 57 9.82 3.90 5.33
CA LEU A 57 9.52 2.68 6.11
C LEU A 57 10.76 1.93 6.57
N ALA A 58 11.91 2.10 5.90
CA ALA A 58 13.14 1.43 6.25
C ALA A 58 13.53 1.64 7.73
N GLY A 59 13.58 0.54 8.49
CA GLY A 59 13.93 0.54 9.92
C GLY A 59 12.80 0.96 10.86
N LYS A 60 11.60 1.25 10.36
CA LYS A 60 10.41 1.51 11.19
C LYS A 60 9.77 0.21 11.66
N SER A 61 8.97 0.33 12.72
CA SER A 61 8.01 -0.65 13.18
C SER A 61 6.58 -0.21 12.89
N TYR A 62 5.63 -1.14 12.99
CA TYR A 62 4.20 -0.86 12.85
C TYR A 62 3.76 0.23 13.82
N ASN A 63 4.24 0.19 15.07
CA ASN A 63 3.90 1.17 16.10
C ASN A 63 4.36 2.59 15.75
N ASP A 64 5.43 2.73 14.95
CA ASP A 64 5.93 4.04 14.51
C ASP A 64 5.00 4.70 13.48
N ILE A 65 4.16 3.92 12.79
CA ILE A 65 3.26 4.37 11.73
C ILE A 65 1.77 4.17 12.08
N GLU A 66 1.45 3.57 13.21
CA GLU A 66 0.09 3.19 13.60
C GLU A 66 -0.89 4.36 13.56
N LYS A 67 -0.50 5.52 14.10
CA LYS A 67 -1.34 6.74 14.11
C LYS A 67 -1.64 7.28 12.71
N GLU A 68 -0.75 7.05 11.76
CA GLU A 68 -0.96 7.44 10.36
C GLU A 68 -1.92 6.46 9.68
N LEU A 69 -1.73 5.15 9.92
CA LEU A 69 -2.61 4.09 9.44
C LEU A 69 -4.05 4.19 9.97
N GLU A 70 -4.22 4.66 11.22
CA GLU A 70 -5.53 4.89 11.84
C GLU A 70 -6.39 5.90 11.04
N LYS A 71 -5.77 6.87 10.35
CA LYS A 71 -6.48 7.85 9.50
C LYS A 71 -7.25 7.17 8.37
N PHE A 72 -6.77 6.00 7.94
CA PHE A 72 -7.36 5.17 6.88
C PHE A 72 -8.20 4.02 7.45
N SER A 73 -8.42 3.98 8.78
CA SER A 73 -9.06 2.84 9.46
C SER A 73 -8.38 1.49 9.15
N TYR A 74 -7.09 1.50 8.81
CA TYR A 74 -6.35 0.28 8.51
C TYR A 74 -6.20 -0.56 9.77
N LYS A 75 -6.53 -1.84 9.65
CA LYS A 75 -6.42 -2.80 10.75
C LYS A 75 -5.19 -3.66 10.54
N LYS A 76 -4.33 -3.70 11.57
CA LYS A 76 -3.18 -4.60 11.60
C LYS A 76 -3.62 -6.02 11.29
N LEU A 77 -3.07 -6.61 10.24
CA LEU A 77 -3.39 -7.97 9.86
C LEU A 77 -2.71 -8.96 10.81
N SER A 78 -3.48 -9.93 11.30
CA SER A 78 -2.97 -11.09 12.03
C SER A 78 -2.55 -12.15 11.00
N LEU A 79 -1.30 -12.07 10.55
CA LEU A 79 -0.67 -13.03 9.64
C LEU A 79 0.17 -14.07 10.40
#